data_AF-A0A6G1SQA0-F1
#
_entry.id   AF-A0A6G1SQA0-F1
#
_cell.length_a   1.000
_cell.length_b   1.000
_cell.length_c   1.000
_cell.angle_alpha   90.00
_cell.angle_beta   90.00
_cell.angle_gamma   90.00
#
_symmetry.space_group_name_H-M   'P 1'
#
loop_
_entity.id
_entity.type
_entity.pdbx_description
1 polymer ?
#
loop_
_entity_poly.entity_id
_entity_poly.type
_entity_poly.pdbx_seq_one_letter_code
_entity_poly.pdbx_strand_id
1 'polypeptide(L)'
;MTSMPIYPAPTSLPMWWLAPFNSRWTYSRLLFLVLAPPLGLAFAVPLFVGLVVRGSLAWTIPGVALLTTVVLASRWAGDLDILLVRHLVGIEVRRPPTWYERDLPLREQARQILIDPST
;
A
#
# COMPACT_ATOMS: atom_id res chain seq x y z
N MET A 1 -25.19 -0.68 -2.91
CA MET A 1 -23.96 -1.14 -2.25
C MET A 1 -24.28 -2.41 -1.49
N THR A 2 -24.02 -3.56 -2.09
CA THR A 2 -24.32 -4.89 -1.54
C THR A 2 -23.18 -5.26 -0.60
N SER A 3 -23.43 -5.26 0.71
CA SER A 3 -22.47 -5.73 1.71
C SER A 3 -22.13 -7.20 1.42
N MET A 4 -20.91 -7.43 0.95
CA MET A 4 -20.42 -8.77 0.64
C MET A 4 -20.16 -9.53 1.95
N PRO A 5 -20.77 -10.70 2.17
CA PRO A 5 -20.58 -11.45 3.41
C PRO A 5 -19.13 -11.94 3.52
N ILE A 6 -18.50 -11.65 4.67
CA ILE A 6 -17.10 -11.97 5.00
C ILE A 6 -16.91 -13.49 5.17
N TYR A 7 -18.00 -14.25 5.31
CA TYR A 7 -17.98 -15.72 5.44
C TYR A 7 -18.94 -16.39 4.46
N PRO A 8 -18.54 -17.48 3.79
CA PRO A 8 -19.48 -18.34 3.09
C PRO A 8 -20.44 -19.00 4.08
N ALA A 9 -21.70 -19.22 3.65
CA ALA A 9 -22.69 -19.95 4.44
C ALA A 9 -22.18 -21.36 4.78
N PRO A 10 -22.41 -21.87 6.01
CA PRO A 10 -21.93 -23.19 6.42
C PRO A 10 -22.61 -24.27 5.58
N THR A 11 -21.86 -24.86 4.65
CA THR A 11 -22.29 -26.05 3.90
C THR A 11 -22.11 -27.28 4.79
N SER A 12 -23.20 -28.03 4.98
CA SER A 12 -23.34 -29.13 5.95
C SER A 12 -22.65 -30.45 5.53
N LEU A 13 -21.40 -30.42 5.06
CA LEU A 13 -20.64 -31.63 4.74
C LEU A 13 -19.34 -31.72 5.58
N PRO A 14 -18.91 -32.94 5.99
CA PRO A 14 -17.81 -33.19 6.92
C PRO A 14 -16.40 -32.91 6.37
N MET A 15 -16.28 -32.11 5.30
CA MET A 15 -15.06 -31.91 4.54
C MET A 15 -14.49 -30.48 4.67
N TRP A 16 -14.60 -29.89 5.86
CA TRP A 16 -14.15 -28.53 6.18
C TRP A 16 -12.64 -28.31 5.99
N TRP A 17 -11.82 -29.36 6.10
CA TRP A 17 -10.38 -29.29 5.85
C TRP A 17 -10.01 -29.02 4.38
N LEU A 18 -10.92 -29.32 3.43
CA LEU A 18 -10.72 -29.09 1.99
C LEU A 18 -11.33 -27.78 1.50
N ALA A 19 -12.09 -27.09 2.35
CA ALA A 19 -12.67 -25.77 2.08
C ALA A 19 -11.66 -24.72 1.55
N PRO A 20 -10.41 -24.62 2.05
CA PRO A 20 -9.46 -23.64 1.52
C PRO A 20 -9.02 -23.94 0.08
N PHE A 21 -9.00 -25.20 -0.36
CA PHE A 21 -8.43 -25.59 -1.67
C PHE A 21 -9.40 -25.40 -2.85
N ASN A 22 -10.70 -25.25 -2.60
CA ASN A 22 -11.69 -25.11 -3.68
C ASN A 22 -12.10 -23.65 -3.95
N SER A 23 -11.51 -22.69 -3.22
CA SER A 23 -11.87 -21.28 -3.33
C SER A 23 -10.84 -20.51 -4.14
N ARG A 24 -11.27 -19.91 -5.26
CA ARG A 24 -10.46 -18.97 -6.06
C ARG A 24 -9.88 -17.84 -5.20
N TRP A 25 -10.59 -17.43 -4.15
CA TRP A 25 -10.16 -16.41 -3.20
C TRP A 25 -8.92 -16.79 -2.40
N THR A 26 -8.82 -18.07 -2.00
CA THR A 26 -7.65 -18.56 -1.27
C THR A 26 -6.40 -18.39 -2.12
N TYR A 27 -6.47 -18.77 -3.40
CA TYR A 27 -5.34 -18.66 -4.31
C TYR A 27 -4.91 -17.22 -4.58
N SER A 28 -5.84 -16.27 -4.75
CA SER A 28 -5.48 -14.85 -4.93
C SER A 28 -4.77 -14.27 -3.70
N ARG A 29 -5.20 -14.65 -2.49
CA ARG A 29 -4.52 -14.23 -1.25
C ARG A 29 -3.17 -14.89 -1.06
N LEU A 30 -3.04 -16.17 -1.42
CA LEU A 30 -1.78 -16.90 -1.40
C LEU A 30 -0.79 -16.31 -2.40
N LEU A 31 -1.28 -15.94 -3.60
CA LEU A 31 -0.51 -15.25 -4.61
C LEU A 31 -0.01 -13.89 -4.08
N PHE A 32 -0.87 -13.12 -3.42
CA PHE A 32 -0.45 -11.88 -2.75
C PHE A 32 0.62 -12.14 -1.68
N LEU A 33 0.45 -13.16 -0.84
CA LEU A 33 1.42 -13.52 0.21
C LEU A 33 2.80 -13.86 -0.36
N VAL A 34 2.84 -14.53 -1.52
CA VAL A 34 4.09 -14.90 -2.20
C VAL A 34 4.72 -13.71 -2.94
N LEU A 35 3.90 -12.84 -3.54
CA LEU A 35 4.40 -11.66 -4.27
C LEU A 35 4.78 -10.49 -3.38
N ALA A 36 4.16 -10.34 -2.20
CA ALA A 36 4.39 -9.18 -1.34
C ALA A 36 5.86 -9.03 -0.88
N PRO A 37 6.56 -10.10 -0.41
CA PRO A 37 7.96 -9.98 -0.03
C PRO A 37 8.91 -9.55 -1.17
N PRO A 38 8.90 -10.19 -2.37
CA PRO A 38 9.79 -9.78 -3.44
C PRO A 38 9.45 -8.40 -4.01
N LEU A 39 8.17 -8.02 -4.11
CA LEU A 39 7.78 -6.66 -4.50
C LEU A 39 8.24 -5.62 -3.46
N GLY A 40 8.02 -5.91 -2.18
CA GLY A 40 8.47 -5.05 -1.09
C GLY A 40 9.97 -4.80 -1.16
N LEU A 41 10.77 -5.84 -1.39
CA LEU A 41 12.22 -5.72 -1.60
C LEU A 41 12.56 -4.94 -2.87
N ALA A 42 11.87 -5.21 -3.98
CA ALA A 42 12.08 -4.54 -5.25
C ALA A 42 11.88 -3.02 -5.15
N PHE A 43 10.99 -2.55 -4.26
CA PHE A 43 10.83 -1.12 -3.99
C PHE A 43 11.75 -0.60 -2.87
N ALA A 44 11.89 -1.35 -1.77
CA ALA A 44 12.65 -0.91 -0.60
C ALA A 44 14.14 -0.71 -0.91
N VAL A 45 14.77 -1.63 -1.65
CA VAL A 45 16.20 -1.57 -1.96
C VAL A 45 16.57 -0.33 -2.78
N PRO A 46 15.97 -0.05 -3.95
CA PRO A 46 16.31 1.14 -4.73
C PRO A 46 15.92 2.44 -4.01
N LEU A 47 14.83 2.44 -3.23
CA LEU A 47 14.49 3.60 -2.41
C LEU A 47 15.55 3.86 -1.35
N PHE A 48 15.98 2.83 -0.62
CA PHE A 48 16.99 2.96 0.41
C PHE A 48 18.34 3.40 -0.18
N VAL A 49 18.81 2.72 -1.23
CA VAL A 49 20.05 3.08 -1.94
C VAL A 49 19.95 4.50 -2.49
N GLY A 50 18.85 4.85 -3.14
CA GLY A 50 18.61 6.19 -3.67
C GLY A 50 18.63 7.26 -2.58
N LEU A 51 18.02 6.99 -1.44
CA LEU A 51 17.95 7.92 -0.31
C LEU A 51 19.31 8.11 0.36
N VAL A 52 20.12 7.05 0.49
CA VAL A 52 21.49 7.13 1.02
C VAL A 52 22.41 7.87 0.04
N VAL A 53 22.42 7.47 -1.24
CA VAL A 53 23.31 8.04 -2.26
C VAL A 53 22.95 9.50 -2.55
N ARG A 54 21.66 9.83 -2.66
CA ARG A 54 21.23 11.22 -2.93
C ARG A 54 21.22 12.05 -1.64
N GLY A 55 21.02 11.41 -0.50
CA GLY A 55 21.16 11.99 0.83
C GLY A 55 22.56 12.53 1.09
N SER A 56 23.60 11.81 0.66
CA SER A 56 24.97 12.29 0.79
C SER A 56 25.27 13.52 -0.10
N LEU A 57 24.47 13.75 -1.14
CA LEU A 57 24.53 14.92 -2.02
C LEU A 57 23.59 16.06 -1.58
N ALA A 58 22.84 15.93 -0.50
CA ALA A 58 21.79 16.89 -0.11
C ALA A 58 22.28 18.34 0.08
N TRP A 59 23.56 18.54 0.35
CA TRP A 59 24.20 19.86 0.45
C TRP A 59 24.37 20.56 -0.91
N THR A 60 24.15 19.84 -2.01
CA THR A 60 24.17 20.37 -3.38
C THR A 60 22.75 20.58 -3.89
N ILE A 61 22.54 21.63 -4.69
CA ILE A 61 21.28 21.87 -5.41
C ILE A 61 20.80 20.63 -6.19
N PRO A 62 21.64 19.95 -7.01
CA PRO A 62 21.23 18.73 -7.69
C PRO A 62 20.86 17.59 -6.72
N GLY A 63 21.52 17.49 -5.57
CA GLY A 63 21.17 16.50 -4.55
C GLY A 63 19.78 16.72 -3.95
N VAL A 64 19.42 17.96 -3.64
CA VAL A 64 18.05 18.30 -3.17
C VAL A 64 16.99 17.93 -4.22
N ALA A 65 17.24 18.26 -5.49
CA ALA A 65 16.33 17.89 -6.58
C ALA A 65 16.19 16.35 -6.69
N LEU A 66 17.32 15.63 -6.66
CA LEU A 66 17.32 14.17 -6.72
C LEU A 66 16.63 13.53 -5.50
N LEU A 67 16.81 14.05 -4.29
CA LEU A 67 16.10 13.57 -3.12
C LEU A 67 14.58 13.77 -3.26
N THR A 68 14.17 14.94 -3.75
CA THR A 68 12.75 15.24 -3.97
C THR A 68 12.12 14.21 -4.92
N THR A 69 12.82 13.82 -5.99
CA THR A 69 12.33 12.77 -6.89
C THR A 69 12.23 11.38 -6.22
N VAL A 70 13.13 11.02 -5.30
CA VAL A 70 13.03 9.74 -4.57
C VAL A 70 11.84 9.74 -3.62
N VAL A 71 11.60 10.86 -2.92
CA VAL A 71 10.43 11.02 -2.05
C VAL A 71 9.13 10.93 -2.84
N LEU A 72 9.08 11.53 -4.04
CA LEU A 72 7.93 11.41 -4.92
C LEU A 72 7.77 9.98 -5.48
N ALA A 73 8.87 9.30 -5.81
CA ALA A 73 8.84 7.94 -6.31
C ALA A 73 8.39 6.93 -5.25
N SER A 74 8.75 7.12 -3.97
CA SER A 74 8.30 6.25 -2.88
C SER A 74 6.78 6.30 -2.72
N ARG A 75 6.17 7.45 -3.02
CA ARG A 75 4.72 7.63 -3.03
C ARG A 75 4.04 6.75 -4.08
N TRP A 76 4.61 6.64 -5.27
CA TRP A 76 4.07 5.82 -6.36
C TRP A 76 4.23 4.32 -6.06
N ALA A 77 5.34 3.93 -5.42
CA ALA A 77 5.53 2.56 -4.96
C ALA A 77 4.41 2.13 -3.99
N GLY A 78 4.02 3.00 -3.06
CA GLY A 78 2.90 2.74 -2.16
C GLY A 78 1.54 2.66 -2.86
N ASP A 79 1.32 3.43 -3.93
CA ASP A 79 0.07 3.34 -4.72
C ASP A 79 -0.03 2.01 -5.47
N LEU A 80 1.09 1.49 -5.97
CA LEU A 80 1.12 0.16 -6.59
C LEU A 80 0.75 -0.94 -5.60
N ASP A 81 1.24 -0.87 -4.35
CA ASP A 81 0.85 -1.81 -3.30
C ASP A 81 -0.64 -1.75 -2.98
N ILE A 82 -1.23 -0.55 -2.93
CA ILE A 82 -2.67 -0.39 -2.72
C ILE A 82 -3.47 -1.00 -3.87
N LEU A 83 -3.05 -0.78 -5.11
CA LEU A 83 -3.69 -1.40 -6.28
C LEU A 83 -3.59 -2.93 -6.22
N LEU A 84 -2.44 -3.45 -5.79
CA LEU A 84 -2.20 -4.88 -5.64
C LEU A 84 -3.11 -5.49 -4.56
N VAL A 85 -3.22 -4.85 -3.40
CA VAL A 85 -4.12 -5.26 -2.30
C VAL A 85 -5.58 -5.22 -2.74
N ARG A 86 -5.99 -4.15 -3.42
CA ARG A 86 -7.36 -4.01 -3.91
C ARG A 86 -7.71 -5.10 -4.93
N HIS A 87 -6.79 -5.42 -5.83
CA HIS A 87 -7.03 -6.38 -6.89
C HIS A 87 -6.98 -7.85 -6.42
N LEU A 88 -6.01 -8.20 -5.56
CA LEU A 88 -5.81 -9.60 -5.12
C LEU A 88 -6.54 -9.97 -3.84
N VAL A 89 -6.72 -9.02 -2.92
CA VAL A 89 -7.31 -9.28 -1.59
C VAL A 89 -8.74 -8.75 -1.50
N GLY A 90 -9.09 -7.75 -2.31
CA GLY A 90 -10.42 -7.12 -2.32
C GLY A 90 -10.64 -6.18 -1.13
N ILE A 91 -9.56 -5.74 -0.48
CA ILE A 91 -9.62 -4.79 0.64
C ILE A 91 -9.44 -3.38 0.08
N GLU A 92 -10.40 -2.51 0.38
CA GLU A 92 -10.31 -1.09 0.08
C GLU A 92 -9.41 -0.44 1.13
N VAL A 93 -8.14 -0.20 0.81
CA VAL A 93 -7.22 0.53 1.68
C VAL A 93 -7.32 2.01 1.34
N ARG A 94 -7.75 2.82 2.30
CA ARG A 94 -7.83 4.27 2.13
C ARG A 94 -6.45 4.88 2.41
N ARG A 95 -5.93 5.64 1.44
CA ARG A 95 -4.66 6.35 1.59
C ARG A 95 -4.90 7.76 2.15
N PRO A 96 -4.06 8.25 3.06
CA PRO A 96 -4.05 9.66 3.43
C PRO A 96 -3.75 10.53 2.19
N PRO A 97 -4.64 11.47 1.85
CA PRO A 97 -4.42 12.37 0.72
C PRO A 97 -3.26 13.33 1.03
N THR A 98 -2.35 13.53 0.07
CA THR A 98 -1.25 14.49 0.28
C THR A 98 -1.72 15.93 0.12
N TRP A 99 -1.10 16.86 0.85
CA TRP A 99 -0.20 17.76 0.14
C TRP A 99 -0.78 18.56 -1.03
N TYR A 100 -0.39 18.12 -2.22
CA TYR A 100 -0.71 18.70 -3.52
C TYR A 100 -1.99 18.12 -4.15
N GLU A 101 -2.56 17.05 -3.58
CA GLU A 101 -3.79 16.40 -4.06
C GLU A 101 -5.04 16.97 -3.38
N ARG A 102 -4.88 17.95 -2.47
CA ARG A 102 -5.95 18.55 -1.67
C ARG A 102 -6.15 20.02 -2.02
N ASP A 103 -7.41 20.43 -2.06
CA ASP A 103 -7.84 21.83 -2.13
C ASP A 103 -7.72 22.57 -0.77
N LEU A 104 -6.97 22.02 0.20
CA LEU A 104 -6.95 22.47 1.60
C LEU A 104 -5.53 22.84 2.07
N PRO A 105 -5.36 23.97 2.80
CA PRO A 105 -4.07 24.45 3.29
C PRO A 105 -3.41 23.50 4.33
N LEU A 106 -2.06 23.49 4.34
CA LEU A 106 -1.21 22.60 5.16
C LEU A 106 -1.55 22.57 6.66
N ARG A 107 -1.99 23.69 7.22
CA ARG A 107 -2.34 23.81 8.64
C ARG A 107 -3.58 22.99 9.01
N GLU A 108 -4.57 22.97 8.12
CA GLU A 108 -5.81 22.23 8.31
C GLU A 108 -5.59 20.73 8.14
N GLN A 109 -4.66 20.34 7.27
CA GLN A 109 -4.16 18.97 7.16
C GLN A 109 -3.54 18.46 8.46
N ALA A 110 -2.60 19.21 9.04
CA ALA A 110 -1.97 18.83 10.30
C ALA A 110 -3.02 18.69 11.42
N ARG A 111 -3.97 19.63 11.47
CA ARG A 111 -5.07 19.58 12.44
C ARG A 111 -5.98 18.36 12.23
N GLN A 112 -6.25 17.97 10.99
CA GLN A 112 -7.09 16.81 10.69
C GLN A 112 -6.42 15.49 11.10
N ILE A 113 -5.12 15.33 10.84
CA ILE A 113 -4.34 14.16 11.28
C ILE A 113 -4.29 14.06 12.81
N LEU A 114 -4.16 15.19 13.49
CA LEU A 114 -4.14 15.25 14.96
C LEU A 114 -5.49 14.92 15.61
N ILE A 115 -6.60 15.26 14.96
CA ILE A 115 -7.96 15.05 15.48
C ILE A 115 -8.50 13.66 15.11
N ASP A 116 -8.14 13.17 13.93
CA ASP A 116 -8.57 11.85 13.44
C ASP A 116 -7.33 11.04 12.97
N PRO A 117 -6.67 10.32 13.89
CA PRO A 117 -5.50 9.50 13.56
C PRO A 117 -5.85 8.25 12.75
N SER A 118 -7.13 8.03 12.42
CA SER A 118 -7.56 6.94 11.53
C SER A 118 -7.57 7.31 10.04
N THR A 119 -7.20 8.56 9.71
CA THR A 119 -6.94 9.01 8.32
C THR A 119 -5.48 8.91 7.92
#